data_AF-A0A2V8NK75-F1
#
_entry.id   AF-A0A2V8NK75-F1
#
_cell.length_a   1.000
_cell.length_b   1.000
_cell.length_c   1.000
_cell.angle_alpha   90.00
_cell.angle_beta   90.00
_cell.angle_gamma   90.00
#
_symmetry.space_group_name_H-M   'P 1'
#
loop_
_entity.id
_entity.type
_entity.pdbx_description
1 polymer ?
#
loop_
_entity_poly.entity_id
_entity_poly.type
_entity_poly.pdbx_seq_one_letter_code
_entity_poly.pdbx_strand_id
1 'polypeptide(L)'
;MNLSAAKGTITLPCPPGTSPQANCTVGDNPVVQLAANASDPDGDTLLYTYSTTGGRITGDGANVSWDLTGVQPGTYTATVEVDDGCGCVAFSSTTVTVASPPANCCAPPCPTISISCPTSDVEAGTPATVSVNLTGGGNFNATYNWTVSAGTITSGQGTPSITIDTTAAAGQSITATVDIGGLPPECDHTRSCTFNVLTTVKPPVCTKFDEYNNLKFNDEKARLDNFAIQLQQTPGLQGYYVIFGSCDGEADQRSQRAVDYLVNTRGIDRSRITVVNGGCRETLTVELWTCPTGAAAPTPNNQATVTPCPACKGKPRTGRRTTRRRGRRHGEE
;
A
#
# COMPACT_ATOMS: atom_id res chain seq x y z
N MET A 1 -72.80 21.11 13.87
CA MET A 1 -71.38 20.82 14.10
C MET A 1 -70.85 19.93 12.99
N ASN A 2 -69.62 20.15 12.52
CA ASN A 2 -68.96 19.30 11.52
C ASN A 2 -67.45 19.19 11.84
N LEU A 3 -66.88 18.00 11.73
CA LEU A 3 -65.44 17.75 11.79
C LEU A 3 -64.93 17.34 10.41
N SER A 4 -63.91 18.04 9.91
CA SER A 4 -63.24 17.69 8.66
C SER A 4 -61.76 17.42 8.87
N ALA A 5 -61.22 16.50 8.07
CA ALA A 5 -59.79 16.25 7.95
C ALA A 5 -59.26 16.91 6.67
N ALA A 6 -58.06 17.49 6.74
CA ALA A 6 -57.39 18.10 5.60
C ALA A 6 -57.05 17.10 4.48
N LYS A 7 -56.96 15.80 4.80
CA LYS A 7 -56.77 14.69 3.87
C LYS A 7 -57.67 13.53 4.27
N GLY A 8 -58.30 12.86 3.30
CA GLY A 8 -59.09 11.64 3.54
C GLY A 8 -58.26 10.35 3.48
N THR A 9 -57.09 10.40 2.84
CA THR A 9 -56.17 9.27 2.71
C THR A 9 -54.73 9.76 2.88
N ILE A 10 -53.91 9.00 3.60
CA ILE A 10 -52.46 9.15 3.66
C ILE A 10 -51.79 7.85 3.23
N THR A 11 -50.72 7.94 2.43
CA THR A 11 -49.94 6.75 2.03
C THR A 11 -48.67 6.66 2.85
N LEU A 12 -48.41 5.53 3.50
CA LEU A 12 -47.18 5.34 4.27
C LEU A 12 -45.94 5.39 3.35
N PRO A 13 -44.80 5.94 3.82
CA PRO A 13 -43.56 5.92 3.06
C PRO A 13 -43.03 4.49 2.88
N CYS A 14 -42.10 4.31 1.95
CA CYS A 14 -41.42 3.02 1.79
C CYS A 14 -40.67 2.62 3.07
N PRO A 15 -40.56 1.30 3.37
CA PRO A 15 -39.82 0.82 4.54
C PRO A 15 -38.36 1.29 4.56
N PRO A 16 -37.74 1.43 5.76
CA PRO A 16 -36.32 1.72 5.89
C PRO A 16 -35.46 0.76 5.05
N GLY A 17 -34.48 1.30 4.31
CA GLY A 17 -33.61 0.51 3.42
C GLY A 17 -34.11 0.37 1.97
N THR A 18 -35.34 0.80 1.68
CA THR A 18 -35.87 0.85 0.31
C THR A 18 -36.05 2.29 -0.15
N SER A 19 -35.93 2.53 -1.46
CA SER A 19 -36.09 3.88 -2.01
C SER A 19 -37.15 3.91 -3.11
N PRO A 20 -38.00 4.94 -3.14
CA PRO A 20 -38.81 5.25 -4.31
C PRO A 20 -37.88 5.58 -5.51
N GLN A 21 -37.81 4.73 -6.54
CA GLN A 21 -37.09 5.04 -7.78
C GLN A 21 -37.78 6.19 -8.57
N ALA A 22 -37.12 6.72 -9.61
CA ALA A 22 -37.45 7.96 -10.34
C ALA A 22 -38.90 8.17 -10.85
N ASN A 23 -39.78 7.18 -10.72
CA ASN A 23 -41.21 7.21 -11.05
C ASN A 23 -42.14 7.09 -9.83
N CYS A 24 -41.65 7.33 -8.61
CA CYS A 24 -42.38 6.99 -7.39
C CYS A 24 -43.02 8.20 -6.69
N THR A 25 -44.19 7.96 -6.09
CA THR A 25 -44.89 8.89 -5.20
C THR A 25 -44.26 8.83 -3.82
N VAL A 26 -43.83 9.98 -3.28
CA VAL A 26 -43.33 10.08 -1.90
C VAL A 26 -44.52 9.87 -0.96
N GLY A 27 -44.37 8.99 0.04
CA GLY A 27 -45.37 8.81 1.08
C GLY A 27 -45.73 10.14 1.76
N ASP A 28 -46.96 10.24 2.24
CA ASP A 28 -47.44 11.47 2.88
C ASP A 28 -46.80 11.67 4.26
N ASN A 29 -46.75 12.92 4.72
CA ASN A 29 -46.58 13.21 6.14
C ASN A 29 -47.74 12.54 6.93
N PRO A 30 -47.47 11.70 7.92
CA PRO A 30 -48.51 10.99 8.68
C PRO A 30 -49.32 11.90 9.63
N VAL A 31 -49.06 13.21 9.65
CA VAL A 31 -49.83 14.19 10.41
C VAL A 31 -50.93 14.81 9.54
N VAL A 32 -52.18 14.67 9.97
CA VAL A 32 -53.37 15.23 9.31
C VAL A 32 -53.96 16.34 10.18
N GLN A 33 -54.24 17.51 9.59
CA GLN A 33 -54.92 18.60 10.29
C GLN A 33 -56.43 18.32 10.37
N LEU A 34 -57.01 18.51 11.54
CA LEU A 34 -58.45 18.41 11.80
C LEU A 34 -59.03 19.79 12.11
N ALA A 35 -60.21 20.08 11.56
CA ALA A 35 -60.95 21.31 11.80
C ALA A 35 -62.40 21.01 12.18
N ALA A 36 -62.81 21.44 13.37
CA ALA A 36 -64.17 21.35 13.88
C ALA A 36 -64.87 22.71 13.71
N ASN A 37 -66.03 22.70 13.04
CA ASN A 37 -66.90 23.86 12.91
C ASN A 37 -68.14 23.65 13.79
N ALA A 38 -68.22 24.41 14.88
CA ALA A 38 -69.31 24.43 15.83
C ALA A 38 -69.68 25.90 16.14
N SER A 39 -70.94 26.15 16.44
CA SER A 39 -71.47 27.48 16.71
C SER A 39 -72.46 27.38 17.87
N ASP A 40 -72.37 28.31 18.80
CA ASP A 40 -73.31 28.46 19.89
C ASP A 40 -74.16 29.73 19.68
N PRO A 41 -75.50 29.67 19.68
CA PRO A 41 -76.36 30.84 19.50
C PRO A 41 -76.28 31.87 20.63
N ASP A 42 -75.96 31.44 21.84
CA ASP A 42 -75.96 32.26 23.05
C ASP A 42 -74.58 32.89 23.33
N GLY A 43 -73.55 32.45 22.59
CA GLY A 43 -72.19 32.96 22.64
C GLY A 43 -71.33 32.31 23.73
N ASP A 44 -71.73 31.15 24.23
CA ASP A 44 -71.02 30.41 25.27
C ASP A 44 -69.68 29.86 24.76
N THR A 45 -68.75 29.63 25.69
CA THR A 45 -67.44 29.07 25.38
C THR A 45 -67.54 27.57 25.15
N LEU A 46 -67.18 27.14 23.95
CA LEU A 46 -67.23 25.74 23.57
C LEU A 46 -66.01 24.95 24.05
N LEU A 47 -66.24 23.82 24.72
CA LEU A 47 -65.21 22.87 25.15
C LEU A 47 -65.13 21.71 24.16
N TYR A 48 -63.93 21.42 23.65
CA TYR A 48 -63.70 20.38 22.64
C TYR A 48 -62.96 19.20 23.25
N THR A 49 -63.55 18.00 23.16
CA THR A 49 -62.93 16.76 23.60
C THR A 49 -62.78 15.81 22.41
N TYR A 50 -61.54 15.42 22.10
CA TYR A 50 -61.22 14.56 20.97
C TYR A 50 -60.92 13.14 21.40
N SER A 51 -61.35 12.18 20.58
CA SER A 51 -61.01 10.76 20.69
C SER A 51 -60.63 10.20 19.31
N THR A 52 -59.82 9.14 19.28
CA THR A 52 -59.43 8.49 18.02
C THR A 52 -59.32 6.97 18.17
N THR A 53 -59.63 6.24 17.11
CA THR A 53 -59.42 4.78 17.04
C THR A 53 -57.97 4.39 16.76
N GLY A 54 -57.09 5.35 16.44
CA GLY A 54 -55.66 5.13 16.24
C GLY A 54 -54.85 6.41 16.09
N GLY A 55 -53.54 6.31 16.35
CA GLY A 55 -52.66 7.47 16.41
C GLY A 55 -52.94 8.35 17.63
N ARG A 56 -52.50 9.61 17.56
CA ARG A 56 -52.60 10.58 18.67
C ARG A 56 -53.03 11.95 18.16
N ILE A 57 -53.99 12.56 18.84
CA ILE A 57 -54.39 13.95 18.59
C ILE A 57 -53.57 14.87 19.50
N THR A 58 -53.12 16.00 18.95
CA THR A 58 -52.32 17.01 19.63
C THR A 58 -52.87 18.40 19.34
N GLY A 59 -52.92 19.25 20.37
CA GLY A 59 -53.57 20.56 20.33
C GLY A 59 -54.96 20.54 20.99
N ASP A 60 -55.52 21.74 21.17
CA ASP A 60 -56.79 21.97 21.86
C ASP A 60 -57.68 22.93 21.03
N GLY A 61 -58.98 22.89 21.28
CA GLY A 61 -59.96 23.75 20.61
C GLY A 61 -60.34 23.24 19.21
N ALA A 62 -60.81 24.15 18.35
CA ALA A 62 -61.42 23.78 17.07
C ALA A 62 -60.47 23.21 16.02
N ASN A 63 -59.16 23.44 16.12
CA ASN A 63 -58.17 22.98 15.13
C ASN A 63 -57.05 22.20 15.83
N VAL A 64 -56.86 20.94 15.45
CA VAL A 64 -55.90 20.04 16.10
C VAL A 64 -55.13 19.21 15.06
N SER A 65 -53.97 18.71 15.44
CA SER A 65 -53.14 17.83 14.61
C SER A 65 -53.33 16.37 15.01
N TRP A 66 -53.68 15.52 14.04
CA TRP A 66 -53.81 14.09 14.22
C TRP A 66 -52.60 13.36 13.64
N ASP A 67 -51.75 12.87 14.53
CA ASP A 67 -50.54 12.12 14.21
C ASP A 67 -50.84 10.61 14.11
N LEU A 68 -50.74 10.07 12.90
CA LEU A 68 -50.93 8.65 12.60
C LEU A 68 -49.60 7.89 12.45
N THR A 69 -48.50 8.44 12.97
CA THR A 69 -47.18 7.79 12.92
C THR A 69 -47.21 6.41 13.58
N GLY A 70 -46.65 5.40 12.89
CA GLY A 70 -46.53 4.03 13.40
C GLY A 70 -47.82 3.20 13.36
N VAL A 71 -48.92 3.78 12.88
CA VAL A 71 -50.20 3.10 12.72
C VAL A 71 -50.17 2.22 11.46
N GLN A 72 -50.74 1.02 11.54
CA GLN A 72 -50.80 0.08 10.41
C GLN A 72 -51.79 0.54 9.32
N PRO A 73 -51.68 0.04 8.09
CA PRO A 73 -52.69 0.32 7.06
C PRO A 73 -54.11 -0.05 7.50
N GLY A 74 -55.05 0.87 7.33
CA GLY A 74 -56.42 0.75 7.81
C GLY A 74 -57.15 2.09 7.84
N THR A 75 -58.45 2.06 8.14
CA THR A 75 -59.25 3.28 8.28
C THR A 75 -59.41 3.63 9.76
N TYR A 76 -59.03 4.84 10.11
CA TYR A 76 -59.09 5.37 11.47
C TYR A 76 -60.14 6.48 11.54
N THR A 77 -60.75 6.63 12.72
CA THR A 77 -61.80 7.62 12.96
C THR A 77 -61.40 8.55 14.08
N ALA A 78 -61.44 9.85 13.84
CA ALA A 78 -61.37 10.87 14.86
C ALA A 78 -62.79 11.36 15.17
N THR A 79 -63.14 11.41 16.45
CA THR A 79 -64.44 11.89 16.94
C THR A 79 -64.20 13.07 17.87
N VAL A 80 -64.95 14.14 17.68
CA VAL A 80 -64.98 15.27 18.59
C VAL A 80 -66.35 15.40 19.26
N GLU A 81 -66.31 15.67 20.54
CA GLU A 81 -67.43 16.09 21.39
C GLU A 81 -67.25 17.57 21.67
N VAL A 82 -68.31 18.36 21.48
CA VAL A 82 -68.33 19.79 21.82
C VAL A 82 -69.43 20.02 22.84
N ASP A 83 -69.04 20.56 23.99
CA ASP A 83 -69.90 20.88 25.13
C ASP A 83 -70.02 22.42 25.26
N ASP A 84 -71.25 22.91 25.42
CA ASP A 84 -71.57 24.33 25.61
C ASP A 84 -71.65 24.75 27.09
N GLY A 85 -71.45 23.81 28.03
CA GLY A 85 -71.50 24.06 29.47
C GLY A 85 -72.92 24.05 30.07
N CYS A 86 -73.96 23.90 29.24
CA CYS A 86 -75.35 23.78 29.67
C CYS A 86 -75.83 22.31 29.73
N GLY A 87 -74.92 21.35 29.53
CA GLY A 87 -75.21 19.92 29.49
C GLY A 87 -75.70 19.42 28.12
N CYS A 88 -75.63 20.28 27.10
CA CYS A 88 -75.88 19.93 25.71
C CYS A 88 -74.54 19.63 25.03
N VAL A 89 -74.43 18.43 24.44
CA VAL A 89 -73.24 18.01 23.72
C VAL A 89 -73.57 17.70 22.27
N ALA A 90 -72.66 18.09 21.37
CA ALA A 90 -72.72 17.73 19.96
C ALA A 90 -71.52 16.84 19.59
N PHE A 91 -71.75 15.86 18.73
CA PHE A 91 -70.71 14.96 18.25
C PHE A 91 -70.54 15.08 16.74
N SER A 92 -69.30 14.98 16.28
CA SER A 92 -68.99 14.78 14.87
C SER A 92 -67.75 13.92 14.72
N SER A 93 -67.69 13.15 13.64
CA SER A 93 -66.56 12.28 13.34
C SER A 93 -66.08 12.44 11.91
N THR A 94 -64.81 12.16 11.67
CA THR A 94 -64.22 12.08 10.34
C THR A 94 -63.26 10.89 10.27
N THR A 95 -63.06 10.35 9.07
CA THR A 95 -62.22 9.18 8.85
C THR A 95 -61.03 9.49 7.96
N VAL A 96 -59.87 8.93 8.30
CA VAL A 96 -58.67 8.95 7.47
C VAL A 96 -58.25 7.52 7.17
N THR A 97 -58.00 7.21 5.90
CA THR A 97 -57.48 5.92 5.47
C THR A 97 -55.96 5.96 5.37
N VAL A 98 -55.28 5.11 6.12
CA VAL A 98 -53.84 4.85 6.01
C VAL A 98 -53.65 3.74 4.98
N ALA A 99 -53.15 4.09 3.80
CA ALA A 99 -52.86 3.13 2.74
C ALA A 99 -51.49 2.48 2.94
N SER A 100 -51.37 1.22 2.51
CA SER A 100 -50.08 0.50 2.44
C SER A 100 -49.06 1.28 1.61
N PRO A 101 -47.75 1.09 1.85
CA PRO A 101 -46.71 1.68 1.02
C PRO A 101 -46.92 1.36 -0.47
N PRO A 102 -46.42 2.20 -1.40
CA PRO A 102 -46.51 1.96 -2.83
C PRO A 102 -46.03 0.55 -3.20
N ALA A 103 -46.74 -0.12 -4.13
CA ALA A 103 -46.44 -1.49 -4.53
C ALA A 103 -45.05 -1.69 -5.18
N ASN A 104 -44.35 -0.59 -5.51
CA ASN A 104 -43.07 -0.54 -6.19
C ASN A 104 -41.94 0.02 -5.30
N CYS A 105 -41.96 -0.24 -3.99
CA CYS A 105 -40.78 -0.04 -3.16
C CYS A 105 -39.68 -1.03 -3.58
N CYS A 106 -38.77 -0.60 -4.45
CA CYS A 106 -37.62 -1.38 -4.89
C CYS A 106 -36.45 -1.14 -3.93
N ALA A 107 -35.73 -2.22 -3.59
CA ALA A 107 -34.38 -2.08 -3.06
C ALA A 107 -33.50 -1.40 -4.11
N PRO A 108 -32.64 -0.43 -3.71
CA PRO A 108 -31.67 0.13 -4.64
C PRO A 108 -30.75 -0.98 -5.17
N PRO A 109 -30.38 -0.98 -6.46
CA PRO A 109 -29.53 -2.03 -7.01
C PRO A 109 -28.17 -2.05 -6.30
N CYS A 110 -27.64 -3.25 -6.03
CA CYS A 110 -26.32 -3.40 -5.42
C CYS A 110 -25.23 -2.83 -6.34
N PRO A 111 -24.22 -2.15 -5.77
CA PRO A 111 -23.07 -1.73 -6.55
C PRO A 111 -22.19 -2.95 -6.90
N THR A 112 -21.43 -2.82 -7.98
CA THR A 112 -20.34 -3.73 -8.30
C THR A 112 -19.08 -3.29 -7.55
N ILE A 113 -18.54 -4.19 -6.71
CA ILE A 113 -17.30 -3.96 -5.97
C ILE A 113 -16.11 -4.52 -6.76
N SER A 114 -15.15 -3.66 -7.10
CA SER A 114 -13.90 -4.04 -7.73
C SER A 114 -12.72 -3.64 -6.85
N ILE A 115 -11.82 -4.57 -6.55
CA ILE A 115 -10.60 -4.32 -5.76
C ILE A 115 -9.36 -4.46 -6.65
N SER A 116 -8.40 -3.57 -6.48
CA SER A 116 -7.16 -3.50 -7.26
C SER A 116 -5.96 -3.61 -6.33
N CYS A 117 -5.19 -4.68 -6.51
CA CYS A 117 -3.88 -4.89 -5.89
C CYS A 117 -2.74 -4.64 -6.90
N PRO A 118 -1.48 -4.50 -6.44
CA PRO A 118 -0.31 -4.60 -7.32
C PRO A 118 -0.36 -5.88 -8.15
N THR A 119 -0.11 -5.76 -9.46
CA THR A 119 -0.14 -6.90 -10.40
C THR A 119 1.22 -7.58 -10.58
N SER A 120 2.29 -6.91 -10.17
CA SER A 120 3.64 -7.46 -10.08
C SER A 120 4.04 -7.62 -8.62
N ASP A 121 5.02 -8.49 -8.37
CA ASP A 121 5.59 -8.63 -7.04
C ASP A 121 6.19 -7.29 -6.56
N VAL A 122 6.03 -7.00 -5.29
CA VAL A 122 6.47 -5.74 -4.66
C VAL A 122 7.77 -5.98 -3.90
N GLU A 123 8.75 -5.12 -4.06
CA GLU A 123 10.01 -5.21 -3.31
C GLU A 123 9.80 -4.84 -1.83
N ALA A 124 10.29 -5.66 -0.89
CA ALA A 124 10.20 -5.34 0.54
C ALA A 124 10.81 -3.96 0.86
N GLY A 125 10.06 -3.15 1.61
CA GLY A 125 10.42 -1.77 1.93
C GLY A 125 9.88 -0.73 0.93
N THR A 126 9.32 -1.18 -0.19
CA THR A 126 8.56 -0.29 -1.09
C THR A 126 7.08 -0.26 -0.67
N PRO A 127 6.46 0.93 -0.52
CA PRO A 127 5.04 1.01 -0.17
C PRO A 127 4.15 0.41 -1.25
N ALA A 128 3.21 -0.45 -0.86
CA ALA A 128 2.20 -1.02 -1.75
C ALA A 128 0.87 -0.26 -1.63
N THR A 129 0.18 -0.03 -2.75
CA THR A 129 -1.13 0.62 -2.76
C THR A 129 -2.21 -0.38 -3.17
N VAL A 130 -3.31 -0.40 -2.42
CA VAL A 130 -4.51 -1.20 -2.72
C VAL A 130 -5.71 -0.26 -2.76
N SER A 131 -6.59 -0.41 -3.74
CA SER A 131 -7.78 0.42 -3.88
C SER A 131 -9.03 -0.40 -4.17
N VAL A 132 -10.18 0.15 -3.81
CA VAL A 132 -11.50 -0.39 -4.13
C VAL A 132 -12.29 0.67 -4.90
N ASN A 133 -13.08 0.22 -5.87
CA ASN A 133 -13.97 1.07 -6.64
C ASN A 133 -15.38 0.45 -6.67
N LEU A 134 -16.37 1.30 -6.44
CA LEU A 134 -17.79 0.98 -6.45
C LEU A 134 -18.41 1.58 -7.71
N THR A 135 -19.03 0.74 -8.55
CA THR A 135 -19.71 1.18 -9.77
C THR A 135 -21.13 0.67 -9.84
N GLY A 136 -22.03 1.47 -10.42
CA GLY A 136 -23.46 1.17 -10.43
C GLY A 136 -24.11 1.30 -9.04
N GLY A 137 -25.42 1.06 -8.98
CA GLY A 137 -26.19 1.21 -7.75
C GLY A 137 -26.72 2.62 -7.50
N GLY A 138 -27.30 2.82 -6.31
CA GLY A 138 -27.73 4.12 -5.79
C GLY A 138 -26.58 4.96 -5.23
N ASN A 139 -26.89 6.14 -4.70
CA ASN A 139 -25.92 6.96 -3.97
C ASN A 139 -25.84 6.47 -2.51
N PHE A 140 -24.72 5.84 -2.14
CA PHE A 140 -24.51 5.28 -0.81
C PHE A 140 -23.47 6.11 -0.06
N ASN A 141 -23.68 6.34 1.24
CA ASN A 141 -22.66 6.92 2.10
C ASN A 141 -21.68 5.82 2.55
N ALA A 142 -20.81 5.40 1.63
CA ALA A 142 -19.91 4.27 1.83
C ALA A 142 -18.84 4.58 2.89
N THR A 143 -18.60 3.63 3.77
CA THR A 143 -17.51 3.66 4.76
C THR A 143 -16.61 2.45 4.54
N TYR A 144 -15.32 2.59 4.83
CA TYR A 144 -14.31 1.58 4.50
C TYR A 144 -13.54 1.17 5.74
N ASN A 145 -13.43 -0.14 5.97
CA ASN A 145 -12.59 -0.69 7.01
C ASN A 145 -11.62 -1.71 6.40
N TRP A 146 -10.34 -1.36 6.39
CA TRP A 146 -9.30 -2.19 5.80
C TRP A 146 -8.57 -3.03 6.82
N THR A 147 -8.23 -4.26 6.43
CA THR A 147 -7.36 -5.18 7.16
C THR A 147 -6.33 -5.80 6.21
N VAL A 148 -5.16 -6.17 6.74
CA VAL A 148 -4.08 -6.80 5.99
C VAL A 148 -3.56 -8.03 6.75
N SER A 149 -3.20 -9.09 6.03
CA SER A 149 -2.66 -10.32 6.64
C SER A 149 -1.21 -10.17 7.13
N ALA A 150 -0.46 -9.25 6.53
CA ALA A 150 0.94 -8.93 6.85
C ALA A 150 1.25 -7.48 6.43
N GLY A 151 2.39 -6.95 6.90
CA GLY A 151 2.74 -5.54 6.72
C GLY A 151 1.94 -4.62 7.65
N THR A 152 2.03 -3.31 7.44
CA THR A 152 1.30 -2.31 8.25
C THR A 152 0.64 -1.28 7.34
N ILE A 153 -0.65 -1.00 7.55
CA ILE A 153 -1.34 0.10 6.85
C ILE A 153 -0.78 1.42 7.38
N THR A 154 -0.17 2.22 6.51
CA THR A 154 0.46 3.50 6.89
C THR A 154 -0.44 4.70 6.62
N SER A 155 -1.36 4.60 5.65
CA SER A 155 -2.31 5.66 5.34
C SER A 155 -3.54 5.15 4.59
N GLY A 156 -4.58 5.98 4.53
CA GLY A 156 -5.78 5.72 3.72
C GLY A 156 -6.88 4.90 4.41
N GLN A 157 -6.73 4.53 5.68
CA GLN A 157 -7.79 3.85 6.43
C GLN A 157 -9.05 4.72 6.47
N GLY A 158 -10.23 4.11 6.30
CA GLY A 158 -11.48 4.86 6.15
C GLY A 158 -11.75 5.40 4.75
N THR A 159 -10.85 5.18 3.78
CA THR A 159 -10.98 5.69 2.41
C THR A 159 -11.00 4.55 1.38
N PRO A 160 -11.34 4.81 0.10
CA PRO A 160 -11.33 3.78 -0.95
C PRO A 160 -9.94 3.26 -1.33
N SER A 161 -8.85 3.78 -0.75
CA SER A 161 -7.48 3.40 -1.09
C SER A 161 -6.58 3.43 0.14
N ILE A 162 -5.75 2.42 0.32
CA ILE A 162 -4.75 2.34 1.41
C ILE A 162 -3.33 2.21 0.87
N THR A 163 -2.37 2.61 1.70
CA THR A 163 -0.95 2.31 1.49
C THR A 163 -0.44 1.41 2.61
N ILE A 164 0.33 0.40 2.25
CA ILE A 164 0.85 -0.64 3.13
C ILE A 164 2.38 -0.58 3.11
N ASP A 165 2.99 -0.51 4.28
CA ASP A 165 4.42 -0.75 4.47
C ASP A 165 4.70 -2.26 4.43
N THR A 166 5.55 -2.66 3.49
CA THR A 166 5.90 -4.04 3.19
C THR A 166 7.21 -4.48 3.86
N THR A 167 7.89 -3.61 4.62
CA THR A 167 9.23 -3.87 5.22
C THR A 167 9.25 -5.16 6.04
N ALA A 168 8.24 -5.37 6.88
CA ALA A 168 8.14 -6.55 7.75
C ALA A 168 7.50 -7.78 7.07
N ALA A 169 7.13 -7.68 5.79
CA ALA A 169 6.47 -8.73 5.03
C ALA A 169 7.37 -9.36 3.95
N ALA A 170 8.68 -9.16 4.03
CA ALA A 170 9.64 -9.69 3.06
C ALA A 170 9.52 -11.21 2.90
N GLY A 171 9.32 -11.67 1.65
CA GLY A 171 9.17 -13.09 1.32
C GLY A 171 7.80 -13.68 1.63
N GLN A 172 6.84 -12.84 2.05
CA GLN A 172 5.46 -13.25 2.32
C GLN A 172 4.53 -12.73 1.23
N SER A 173 3.29 -13.23 1.21
CA SER A 173 2.19 -12.62 0.49
C SER A 173 1.33 -11.79 1.42
N ILE A 174 0.82 -10.66 0.93
CA ILE A 174 -0.10 -9.78 1.64
C ILE A 174 -1.49 -9.94 1.03
N THR A 175 -2.45 -10.34 1.84
CA THR A 175 -3.87 -10.30 1.52
C THR A 175 -4.48 -9.06 2.16
N ALA A 176 -4.95 -8.13 1.34
CA ALA A 176 -5.71 -6.96 1.79
C ALA A 176 -7.20 -7.24 1.67
N THR A 177 -7.96 -6.96 2.73
CA THR A 177 -9.41 -7.15 2.78
C THR A 177 -10.07 -5.84 3.18
N VAL A 178 -11.09 -5.42 2.44
CA VAL A 178 -11.95 -4.28 2.75
C VAL A 178 -13.34 -4.76 3.13
N ASP A 179 -13.86 -4.23 4.22
CA ASP A 179 -15.26 -4.30 4.62
C ASP A 179 -15.92 -2.93 4.39
N ILE A 180 -17.04 -2.91 3.67
CA ILE A 180 -17.68 -1.70 3.17
C ILE A 180 -19.04 -1.51 3.86
N GLY A 181 -19.12 -0.51 4.72
CA GLY A 181 -20.36 -0.12 5.38
C GLY A 181 -21.18 0.87 4.54
N GLY A 182 -22.47 1.00 4.85
CA GLY A 182 -23.39 1.94 4.17
C GLY A 182 -24.06 1.39 2.91
N LEU A 183 -23.79 0.13 2.55
CA LEU A 183 -24.49 -0.60 1.49
C LEU A 183 -25.78 -1.26 2.02
N PRO A 184 -26.76 -1.56 1.15
CA PRO A 184 -27.94 -2.33 1.52
C PRO A 184 -27.55 -3.71 2.10
N PRO A 185 -28.28 -4.23 3.11
CA PRO A 185 -27.96 -5.50 3.79
C PRO A 185 -27.89 -6.72 2.87
N GLU A 186 -28.59 -6.69 1.74
CA GLU A 186 -28.63 -7.73 0.72
C GLU A 186 -27.42 -7.74 -0.22
N CYS A 187 -26.57 -6.70 -0.15
CA CYS A 187 -25.41 -6.56 -1.02
C CYS A 187 -24.15 -7.16 -0.39
N ASP A 188 -23.26 -7.66 -1.24
CA ASP A 188 -21.91 -8.00 -0.83
C ASP A 188 -21.23 -6.74 -0.24
N HIS A 189 -20.56 -6.91 0.90
CA HIS A 189 -19.86 -5.82 1.60
C HIS A 189 -18.35 -6.02 1.70
N THR A 190 -17.82 -7.19 1.32
CA THR A 190 -16.41 -7.52 1.53
C THR A 190 -15.72 -7.86 0.21
N ARG A 191 -14.47 -7.42 0.06
CA ARG A 191 -13.59 -7.84 -1.04
C ARG A 191 -12.15 -7.98 -0.59
N SER A 192 -11.43 -8.90 -1.22
CA SER A 192 -10.01 -9.13 -0.92
C SER A 192 -9.20 -9.36 -2.19
N CYS A 193 -7.92 -8.98 -2.14
CA CYS A 193 -6.92 -9.35 -3.14
C CYS A 193 -5.58 -9.66 -2.47
N THR A 194 -4.72 -10.40 -3.17
CA THR A 194 -3.43 -10.84 -2.65
C THR A 194 -2.31 -10.51 -3.64
N PHE A 195 -1.16 -10.06 -3.13
CA PHE A 195 0.06 -9.83 -3.91
C PHE A 195 1.29 -10.31 -3.13
N ASN A 196 2.38 -10.61 -3.82
CA ASN A 196 3.61 -11.09 -3.19
C ASN A 196 4.57 -9.95 -2.87
N VAL A 197 5.34 -10.12 -1.80
CA VAL A 197 6.45 -9.24 -1.44
C VAL A 197 7.76 -9.99 -1.61
N LEU A 198 8.57 -9.55 -2.58
CA LEU A 198 9.91 -10.07 -2.78
C LEU A 198 10.80 -9.69 -1.61
N THR A 199 11.61 -10.64 -1.15
CA THR A 199 12.76 -10.30 -0.30
C THR A 199 13.72 -9.45 -1.13
N THR A 200 13.86 -8.17 -0.78
CA THR A 200 14.89 -7.29 -1.37
C THR A 200 16.26 -7.68 -0.82
N VAL A 201 16.89 -8.66 -1.46
CA VAL A 201 18.35 -8.74 -1.46
C VAL A 201 18.78 -8.31 -2.85
N LYS A 202 18.71 -7.00 -3.17
CA LYS A 202 19.47 -6.49 -4.32
C LYS A 202 20.91 -6.94 -4.07
N PRO A 203 21.48 -7.83 -4.92
CA PRO A 203 22.78 -8.40 -4.62
C PRO A 203 23.77 -7.25 -4.44
N PRO A 204 24.59 -7.26 -3.38
CA PRO A 204 25.61 -6.24 -3.25
C PRO A 204 26.50 -6.26 -4.50
N VAL A 205 26.93 -5.08 -4.94
CA VAL A 205 27.75 -4.94 -6.14
C VAL A 205 29.17 -4.59 -5.72
N CYS A 206 30.15 -5.20 -6.39
CA CYS A 206 31.55 -4.82 -6.22
C CYS A 206 31.81 -3.39 -6.67
N THR A 207 32.68 -2.69 -5.95
CA THR A 207 33.13 -1.34 -6.30
C THR A 207 34.61 -1.38 -6.69
N LYS A 208 34.98 -0.70 -7.78
CA LYS A 208 36.38 -0.54 -8.17
C LYS A 208 37.04 0.43 -7.19
N PHE A 209 38.02 -0.06 -6.46
CA PHE A 209 38.73 0.69 -5.43
C PHE A 209 39.87 1.51 -6.03
N ASP A 210 40.66 0.90 -6.91
CA ASP A 210 41.78 1.56 -7.59
C ASP A 210 42.11 0.86 -8.91
N GLU A 211 42.83 1.56 -9.78
CA GLU A 211 43.37 1.02 -11.04
C GLU A 211 44.74 1.64 -11.33
N TYR A 212 45.70 0.80 -11.69
CA TYR A 212 47.03 1.27 -12.04
C TYR A 212 47.72 0.36 -13.06
N ASN A 213 48.63 0.96 -13.83
CA ASN A 213 49.45 0.24 -14.79
C ASN A 213 50.75 -0.30 -14.14
N ASN A 214 51.78 -0.61 -14.93
CA ASN A 214 53.04 -1.10 -14.42
C ASN A 214 53.74 -0.11 -13.46
N LEU A 215 53.63 -0.37 -12.15
CA LEU A 215 54.30 0.35 -11.09
C LEU A 215 55.53 -0.42 -10.57
N LYS A 216 56.50 0.33 -10.01
CA LYS A 216 57.54 -0.26 -9.16
C LYS A 216 56.88 -0.81 -7.90
N PHE A 217 57.42 -1.90 -7.36
CA PHE A 217 56.77 -2.57 -6.23
C PHE A 217 56.64 -1.69 -4.98
N ASN A 218 57.58 -0.77 -4.74
CA ASN A 218 57.46 0.18 -3.62
C ASN A 218 56.28 1.15 -3.78
N ASP A 219 55.98 1.58 -5.00
CA ASP A 219 54.84 2.46 -5.28
C ASP A 219 53.51 1.68 -5.25
N GLU A 220 53.55 0.43 -5.72
CA GLU A 220 52.42 -0.50 -5.62
C GLU A 220 52.06 -0.81 -4.16
N LYS A 221 53.05 -0.96 -3.26
CA LYS A 221 52.79 -1.15 -1.82
C LYS A 221 51.96 -0.02 -1.23
N ALA A 222 52.18 1.23 -1.63
CA ALA A 222 51.39 2.35 -1.15
C ALA A 222 49.91 2.25 -1.59
N ARG A 223 49.63 1.72 -2.78
CA ARG A 223 48.25 1.44 -3.24
C ARG A 223 47.63 0.28 -2.45
N LEU A 224 48.39 -0.79 -2.27
CA LEU A 224 47.99 -1.96 -1.48
C LEU A 224 47.76 -1.63 0.00
N ASP A 225 48.47 -0.63 0.55
CA ASP A 225 48.28 -0.15 1.91
C ASP A 225 46.89 0.47 2.11
N ASN A 226 46.47 1.34 1.19
CA ASN A 226 45.13 1.93 1.22
C ASN A 226 44.05 0.87 1.03
N PHE A 227 44.28 -0.09 0.14
CA PHE A 227 43.36 -1.20 -0.07
C PHE A 227 43.23 -2.09 1.18
N ALA A 228 44.35 -2.39 1.84
CA ALA A 228 44.34 -3.13 3.10
C ALA A 228 43.59 -2.39 4.21
N ILE A 229 43.75 -1.07 4.32
CA ILE A 229 43.00 -0.24 5.28
C ILE A 229 41.50 -0.40 5.06
N GLN A 230 41.02 -0.30 3.81
CA GLN A 230 39.61 -0.47 3.49
C GLN A 230 39.07 -1.84 3.90
N LEU A 231 39.84 -2.91 3.64
CA LEU A 231 39.46 -4.27 4.02
C LEU A 231 39.48 -4.47 5.55
N GLN A 232 40.41 -3.86 6.27
CA GLN A 232 40.47 -3.97 7.74
C GLN A 232 39.32 -3.22 8.42
N GLN A 233 38.99 -2.03 7.95
CA GLN A 233 37.94 -1.19 8.53
C GLN A 233 36.53 -1.70 8.27
N THR A 234 36.35 -2.55 7.25
CA THR A 234 35.02 -3.11 6.90
C THR A 234 35.03 -4.64 6.97
N PRO A 235 34.71 -5.23 8.14
CA PRO A 235 34.50 -6.67 8.28
C PRO A 235 33.40 -7.14 7.32
N GLY A 236 33.69 -8.11 6.46
CA GLY A 236 32.75 -8.63 5.45
C GLY A 236 33.00 -8.18 4.01
N LEU A 237 33.94 -7.25 3.76
CA LEU A 237 34.46 -7.01 2.41
C LEU A 237 35.44 -8.10 1.98
N GLN A 238 35.33 -8.55 0.74
CA GLN A 238 36.36 -9.29 0.02
C GLN A 238 37.10 -8.34 -0.92
N GLY A 239 38.41 -8.54 -1.05
CA GLY A 239 39.28 -7.86 -1.99
C GLY A 239 39.51 -8.72 -3.22
N TYR A 240 39.29 -8.16 -4.41
CA TYR A 240 39.65 -8.81 -5.66
C TYR A 240 40.82 -8.06 -6.30
N TYR A 241 41.87 -8.82 -6.61
CA TYR A 241 43.06 -8.36 -7.31
C TYR A 241 42.98 -8.86 -8.76
N VAL A 242 42.45 -8.04 -9.64
CA VAL A 242 42.33 -8.37 -11.07
C VAL A 242 43.59 -7.87 -11.77
N ILE A 243 44.27 -8.73 -12.50
CA ILE A 243 45.52 -8.38 -13.18
C ILE A 243 45.53 -8.86 -14.62
N PHE A 244 46.03 -8.00 -15.49
CA PHE A 244 46.36 -8.32 -16.88
C PHE A 244 47.88 -8.19 -17.03
N GLY A 245 48.54 -9.28 -17.42
CA GLY A 245 49.99 -9.28 -17.64
C GLY A 245 50.36 -8.59 -18.96
N SER A 246 51.59 -8.10 -19.10
CA SER A 246 52.10 -7.68 -20.42
C SER A 246 52.77 -8.82 -21.19
N CYS A 247 53.02 -9.95 -20.51
CA CYS A 247 53.64 -11.14 -21.08
C CYS A 247 53.29 -12.39 -20.26
N ASP A 248 53.62 -13.56 -20.81
CA ASP A 248 53.33 -14.87 -20.25
C ASP A 248 53.90 -15.06 -18.83
N GLY A 249 53.04 -15.43 -17.88
CA GLY A 249 53.38 -15.63 -16.47
C GLY A 249 53.63 -14.36 -15.64
N GLU A 250 53.59 -13.15 -16.23
CA GLU A 250 53.81 -11.91 -15.47
C GLU A 250 52.69 -11.67 -14.44
N ALA A 251 51.43 -11.89 -14.85
CA ALA A 251 50.26 -11.69 -13.99
C ALA A 251 50.33 -12.55 -12.70
N ASP A 252 50.76 -13.81 -12.83
CA ASP A 252 50.85 -14.74 -11.70
C ASP A 252 51.99 -14.33 -10.74
N GLN A 253 53.16 -13.97 -11.27
CA GLN A 253 54.27 -13.49 -10.43
C GLN A 253 53.92 -12.19 -9.69
N ARG A 254 53.24 -11.26 -10.37
CA ARG A 254 52.87 -9.95 -9.81
C ARG A 254 51.75 -10.06 -8.79
N SER A 255 50.74 -10.89 -9.04
CA SER A 255 49.66 -11.12 -8.08
C SER A 255 50.16 -11.85 -6.84
N GLN A 256 51.04 -12.85 -6.98
CA GLN A 256 51.59 -13.57 -5.82
C GLN A 256 52.31 -12.64 -4.85
N ARG A 257 53.23 -11.78 -5.33
CA ARG A 257 53.94 -10.83 -4.44
C ARG A 257 53.00 -9.79 -3.80
N ALA A 258 51.93 -9.38 -4.51
CA ALA A 258 50.97 -8.41 -4.00
C ALA A 258 50.10 -9.03 -2.90
N VAL A 259 49.62 -10.26 -3.12
CA VAL A 259 48.89 -11.05 -2.13
C VAL A 259 49.77 -11.34 -0.91
N ASP A 260 51.03 -11.76 -1.11
CA ASP A 260 51.96 -12.01 -0.01
C ASP A 260 52.19 -10.76 0.83
N TYR A 261 52.24 -9.57 0.23
CA TYR A 261 52.31 -8.31 0.95
C TYR A 261 51.04 -8.03 1.77
N LEU A 262 49.86 -8.15 1.15
CA LEU A 262 48.57 -7.95 1.84
C LEU A 262 48.38 -8.92 3.01
N VAL A 263 48.77 -10.18 2.85
CA VAL A 263 48.59 -11.22 3.88
C VAL A 263 49.68 -11.12 4.95
N ASN A 264 50.94 -11.22 4.56
CA ASN A 264 52.04 -11.36 5.52
C ASN A 264 52.48 -10.02 6.12
N THR A 265 52.34 -8.91 5.39
CA THR A 265 52.75 -7.58 5.90
C THR A 265 51.57 -6.82 6.48
N ARG A 266 50.41 -6.84 5.81
CA ARG A 266 49.22 -6.09 6.24
C ARG A 266 48.25 -6.91 7.08
N GLY A 267 48.46 -8.22 7.23
CA GLY A 267 47.64 -9.07 8.10
C GLY A 267 46.21 -9.28 7.61
N ILE A 268 45.97 -9.15 6.30
CA ILE A 268 44.66 -9.50 5.73
C ILE A 268 44.55 -11.02 5.64
N ASP A 269 43.42 -11.58 6.10
CA ASP A 269 43.14 -13.00 5.94
C ASP A 269 43.18 -13.38 4.44
N ARG A 270 43.96 -14.42 4.09
CA ARG A 270 44.12 -14.89 2.71
C ARG A 270 42.78 -15.22 2.05
N SER A 271 41.80 -15.72 2.80
CA SER A 271 40.44 -16.05 2.34
C SER A 271 39.64 -14.83 1.89
N ARG A 272 40.03 -13.62 2.32
CA ARG A 272 39.41 -12.36 1.91
C ARG A 272 39.99 -11.80 0.62
N ILE A 273 41.02 -12.41 0.04
CA ILE A 273 41.65 -11.93 -1.19
C ILE A 273 41.47 -12.96 -2.32
N THR A 274 40.93 -12.53 -3.45
CA THR A 274 40.80 -13.36 -4.66
C THR A 274 41.61 -12.75 -5.78
N VAL A 275 42.44 -13.55 -6.45
CA VAL A 275 43.19 -13.12 -7.64
C VAL A 275 42.39 -13.53 -8.87
N VAL A 276 42.24 -12.61 -9.82
CA VAL A 276 41.64 -12.89 -11.12
C VAL A 276 42.66 -12.52 -12.20
N ASN A 277 43.20 -13.53 -12.88
CA ASN A 277 44.07 -13.31 -14.03
C ASN A 277 43.20 -13.09 -15.27
N GLY A 278 43.17 -11.85 -15.77
CA GLY A 278 42.39 -11.44 -16.94
C GLY A 278 43.08 -11.74 -18.29
N GLY A 279 44.23 -12.42 -18.29
CA GLY A 279 45.03 -12.69 -19.47
C GLY A 279 46.09 -11.61 -19.71
N CYS A 280 46.46 -11.40 -20.98
CA CYS A 280 47.51 -10.44 -21.34
C CYS A 280 46.95 -9.21 -22.04
N ARG A 281 47.54 -8.03 -21.81
CA ARG A 281 47.30 -6.78 -22.52
C ARG A 281 48.63 -6.19 -22.99
N GLU A 282 48.61 -5.16 -23.83
CA GLU A 282 49.85 -4.47 -24.24
C GLU A 282 50.63 -3.90 -23.05
N THR A 283 49.92 -3.34 -22.08
CA THR A 283 50.48 -2.82 -20.84
C THR A 283 49.92 -3.60 -19.66
N LEU A 284 50.78 -3.92 -18.68
CA LEU A 284 50.34 -4.52 -17.43
C LEU A 284 49.39 -3.56 -16.72
N THR A 285 48.21 -4.07 -16.36
CA THR A 285 47.17 -3.32 -15.65
C THR A 285 46.69 -4.13 -14.45
N VAL A 286 46.49 -3.45 -13.33
CA VAL A 286 45.92 -4.01 -12.11
C VAL A 286 44.69 -3.21 -11.75
N GLU A 287 43.64 -3.92 -11.36
CA GLU A 287 42.41 -3.35 -10.80
C GLU A 287 42.18 -3.95 -9.42
N LEU A 288 42.00 -3.08 -8.44
CA LEU A 288 41.61 -3.46 -7.09
C LEU A 288 40.12 -3.24 -6.94
N TRP A 289 39.40 -4.25 -6.47
CA TRP A 289 37.96 -4.20 -6.27
C TRP A 289 37.62 -4.60 -4.83
N THR A 290 36.65 -3.92 -4.23
CA THR A 290 36.05 -4.30 -2.94
C THR A 290 34.63 -4.80 -3.15
N CYS A 291 34.33 -5.99 -2.66
CA CYS A 291 33.06 -6.68 -2.83
C CYS A 291 32.46 -7.05 -1.48
N PRO A 292 31.23 -6.61 -1.14
CA PRO A 292 30.56 -7.13 0.05
C PRO A 292 30.28 -8.64 -0.08
N THR A 293 30.16 -9.31 1.06
CA THR A 293 29.81 -10.74 1.09
C THR A 293 28.50 -10.98 0.33
N GLY A 294 28.48 -11.98 -0.56
CA GLY A 294 27.32 -12.31 -1.40
C GLY A 294 27.28 -11.55 -2.74
N ALA A 295 28.22 -10.64 -3.01
CA ALA A 295 28.35 -10.00 -4.31
C ALA A 295 28.91 -10.97 -5.35
N ALA A 296 28.46 -10.85 -6.60
CA ALA A 296 29.10 -11.55 -7.72
C ALA A 296 30.50 -10.98 -7.95
N ALA A 297 31.48 -11.86 -8.23
CA ALA A 297 32.86 -11.45 -8.51
C ALA A 297 32.94 -10.48 -9.70
N PRO A 298 33.88 -9.51 -9.70
CA PRO A 298 34.06 -8.61 -10.82
C PRO A 298 34.51 -9.39 -12.06
N THR A 299 33.86 -9.13 -13.20
CA THR A 299 34.24 -9.72 -14.48
C THR A 299 35.34 -8.89 -15.14
N PRO A 300 36.53 -9.45 -15.41
CA PRO A 300 37.60 -8.72 -16.10
C PRO A 300 37.15 -8.24 -17.48
N ASN A 301 37.45 -6.98 -17.82
CA ASN A 301 37.20 -6.47 -19.17
C ASN A 301 38.21 -7.07 -20.17
N ASN A 302 37.74 -7.88 -21.11
CA ASN A 302 38.60 -8.56 -22.09
C ASN A 302 38.74 -7.80 -23.42
N GLN A 303 38.22 -6.58 -23.56
CA GLN A 303 38.23 -5.86 -24.86
C GLN A 303 39.63 -5.56 -25.41
N ALA A 304 40.66 -5.48 -24.56
CA ALA A 304 42.04 -5.17 -24.95
C ALA A 304 43.01 -6.35 -24.76
N THR A 305 42.50 -7.57 -24.58
CA THR A 305 43.37 -8.73 -24.30
C THR A 305 44.02 -9.29 -25.56
N VAL A 306 45.28 -9.68 -25.44
CA VAL A 306 46.11 -10.32 -26.47
C VAL A 306 46.22 -11.81 -26.18
N THR A 307 45.91 -12.64 -27.17
CA THR A 307 45.99 -14.11 -27.08
C THR A 307 46.66 -14.67 -28.34
N PRO A 308 47.69 -15.53 -28.22
CA PRO A 308 48.34 -15.96 -26.98
C PRO A 308 49.17 -14.84 -26.34
N CYS A 309 49.43 -14.96 -25.04
CA CYS A 309 50.30 -14.04 -24.31
C CYS A 309 51.70 -13.97 -24.97
N PRO A 310 52.27 -12.77 -25.17
CA PRO A 310 53.62 -12.66 -25.72
C PRO A 310 54.66 -13.14 -24.70
N ALA A 311 55.80 -13.64 -25.18
CA ALA A 311 56.89 -14.07 -24.31
C ALA A 311 57.49 -12.87 -23.56
N CYS A 312 57.82 -13.06 -22.28
CA CYS A 312 58.44 -12.00 -21.49
C CYS A 312 59.82 -11.63 -22.03
N LYS A 313 60.04 -10.32 -22.21
CA LYS A 313 61.36 -9.79 -22.59
C LYS A 313 62.32 -10.02 -21.43
N GLY A 314 63.19 -11.03 -21.54
CA GLY A 314 64.21 -11.31 -20.54
C GLY A 314 65.15 -10.12 -20.35
N LYS A 315 65.56 -9.84 -19.11
CA LYS A 315 66.72 -8.96 -18.87
C LYS A 315 67.94 -9.61 -19.55
N PRO A 316 68.75 -8.87 -20.32
CA PRO A 316 69.98 -9.42 -20.89
C PRO A 316 70.82 -9.99 -19.75
N ARG A 317 71.15 -11.29 -19.83
CA ARG A 317 72.10 -11.93 -18.92
C ARG A 317 73.41 -11.15 -19.00
N THR A 318 73.75 -10.40 -17.97
CA THR A 318 75.06 -9.79 -17.85
C THR A 318 76.09 -10.93 -17.86
N GLY A 319 76.94 -10.92 -18.88
CA GLY A 319 77.92 -11.97 -19.13
C GLY A 319 78.79 -12.23 -17.91
N ARG A 320 78.92 -13.51 -17.56
CA ARG A 320 79.89 -14.03 -16.60
C ARG A 320 81.29 -13.60 -17.04
N ARG A 321 81.81 -12.54 -16.42
CA ARG A 321 83.15 -11.99 -16.69
C ARG A 321 84.18 -13.05 -16.27
N THR A 322 84.81 -13.68 -17.26
CA THR A 322 85.89 -14.63 -17.07
C THR A 322 87.08 -13.94 -16.41
N THR A 323 87.44 -14.37 -15.21
CA THR A 323 88.66 -13.95 -14.52
C THR A 323 89.87 -14.53 -15.25
N ARG A 324 90.55 -13.68 -16.01
CA ARG A 324 91.82 -13.94 -16.68
C ARG A 324 92.91 -14.09 -15.60
N ARG A 325 93.40 -15.31 -15.36
CA ARG A 325 94.59 -15.58 -14.53
C ARG A 325 95.78 -14.82 -15.10
N ARG A 326 96.32 -13.85 -14.36
CA ARG A 326 97.55 -13.12 -14.69
C ARG A 326 98.71 -13.76 -13.92
N GLY A 327 99.74 -14.15 -14.67
CA GLY A 327 100.89 -14.92 -14.18
C GLY A 327 101.71 -14.20 -13.11
N ARG A 328 102.24 -15.01 -12.20
CA ARG A 328 103.20 -14.66 -11.15
C ARG A 328 104.60 -14.72 -11.77
N ARG A 329 105.27 -13.57 -11.90
CA ARG A 329 106.73 -13.48 -12.07
C ARG A 329 107.28 -12.92 -10.75
N HIS A 330 108.04 -13.74 -10.02
CA HIS A 330 109.03 -13.25 -9.06
C HIS A 330 110.38 -13.35 -9.77
N GLY A 331 111.07 -12.21 -9.86
CA GLY A 331 112.51 -12.14 -10.10
C GLY A 331 113.19 -11.90 -8.75
N GLU A 332 114.38 -12.49 -8.64
CA GLU A 332 115.29 -12.52 -7.51
C GLU A 332 115.85 -11.14 -7.13
N GLU A 333 116.02 -10.91 -5.83
CA GLU A 333 117.30 -10.59 -5.19
C GLU A 333 117.20 -10.91 -3.68
#